data_AF-G3ULT2-F1
#
_entry.id   AF-G3ULT2-F1
#
_cell.length_a   1.000
_cell.length_b   1.000
_cell.length_c   1.000
_cell.angle_alpha   90.00
_cell.angle_beta   90.00
_cell.angle_gamma   90.00
#
_symmetry.space_group_name_H-M   'P 1'
#
loop_
_entity.id
_entity.type
_entity.pdbx_description
1 polymer ?
#
loop_
_entity_poly.entity_id
_entity_poly.type
_entity_poly.pdbx_seq_one_letter_code
_entity_poly.pdbx_strand_id
1 'polypeptide(L)'
;ESPSHTKPAATFLRSRNCGRPRVRPGGKGVVVTLGPQWGHQGRGKVAALMSLPRGTNTDHRVVLDSINYNCHLLASVVINPNVTAVVGNDAIHLPGMFEEAEKNVWPGKKRLISDRAHIVFDFHQTVDGIQEQQRQAGKNFGTTIKGIGPAYSSKAAQSGHRMCDLISDFDGCRVLANQYKSIYPTLEIDIESELHKLKCYMG
;
A
#
# COMPACT_ATOMS: atom_id res chain seq x y z
N GLU A 1 9.28 67.10 15.09
CA GLU A 1 9.02 66.31 13.87
C GLU A 1 7.64 65.69 13.95
N SER A 2 6.81 65.91 12.92
CA SER A 2 5.59 65.15 12.61
C SER A 2 5.97 63.82 11.89
N PRO A 3 5.03 62.92 11.52
CA PRO A 3 4.25 62.02 12.37
C PRO A 3 4.37 60.52 11.95
N SER A 4 3.75 59.64 12.76
CA SER A 4 3.07 58.38 12.38
C SER A 4 3.81 57.25 11.64
N HIS A 5 3.85 56.07 12.27
CA HIS A 5 3.16 54.88 11.74
C HIS A 5 2.94 53.82 12.82
N THR A 6 1.68 53.61 13.17
CA THR A 6 1.17 52.44 13.90
C THR A 6 1.22 51.20 12.99
N LYS A 7 1.56 50.04 13.56
CA LYS A 7 1.18 48.72 13.04
C LYS A 7 0.51 47.90 14.15
N PRO A 8 -0.52 47.11 13.83
CA PRO A 8 -1.41 46.54 14.82
C PRO A 8 -0.81 45.30 15.51
N ALA A 9 -1.26 45.09 16.74
CA ALA A 9 -0.93 43.94 17.57
C ALA A 9 -1.40 42.63 16.94
N ALA A 10 -0.55 41.61 16.97
CA ALA A 10 -0.97 40.22 16.87
C ALA A 10 -0.78 39.57 18.25
N THR A 11 -1.87 39.49 19.00
CA THR A 11 -1.93 38.64 20.20
C THR A 11 -1.95 37.20 19.73
N PHE A 12 -0.80 36.53 19.76
CA PHE A 12 -0.75 35.09 19.53
C PHE A 12 -1.36 34.37 20.74
N LEU A 13 -2.51 33.73 20.51
CA LEU A 13 -3.09 32.75 21.43
C LEU A 13 -1.99 31.72 21.79
N ARG A 14 -1.58 31.72 23.07
CA ARG A 14 -0.85 30.58 23.64
C ARG A 14 -1.67 29.33 23.32
N SER A 15 -1.11 28.42 22.53
CA SER A 15 -1.63 27.08 22.35
C SER A 15 -1.79 26.46 23.73
N ARG A 16 -3.03 26.48 24.24
CA ARG A 16 -3.41 25.70 25.41
C ARG A 16 -3.22 24.26 25.01
N ASN A 17 -2.29 23.58 25.68
CA ASN A 17 -2.12 22.13 25.74
C ASN A 17 -2.99 21.38 24.71
N CYS A 18 -2.45 21.18 23.51
CA CYS A 18 -2.86 20.05 22.70
C CYS A 18 -2.45 18.80 23.50
N GLY A 19 -3.36 18.32 24.33
CA GLY A 19 -3.16 17.10 25.10
C GLY A 19 -2.72 16.00 24.14
N ARG A 20 -1.52 15.46 24.35
CA ARG A 20 -1.14 14.18 23.74
C ARG A 20 -2.32 13.23 23.97
N PRO A 21 -2.83 12.53 22.94
CA PRO A 21 -3.84 11.52 23.18
C PRO A 21 -3.24 10.52 24.17
N ARG A 22 -3.73 10.52 25.42
CA ARG A 22 -3.39 9.49 26.39
C ARG A 22 -4.03 8.20 25.88
N VAL A 23 -3.24 7.37 25.19
CA VAL A 23 -3.57 5.95 25.07
C VAL A 23 -3.61 5.43 26.50
N ARG A 24 -4.80 5.10 27.01
CA ARG A 24 -4.94 4.52 28.35
C ARG A 24 -4.22 3.17 28.33
N PRO A 25 -3.26 2.91 29.24
CA PRO A 25 -2.67 1.58 29.33
C PRO A 25 -3.80 0.61 29.75
N GLY A 26 -4.09 -0.39 28.92
CA GLY A 26 -5.07 -1.45 29.23
C GLY A 26 -6.46 -1.33 28.58
N GLY A 27 -6.73 -0.32 27.75
CA GLY A 27 -7.97 -0.27 26.95
C GLY A 27 -7.82 -0.97 25.61
N LYS A 28 -8.71 -1.92 25.28
CA LYS A 28 -8.86 -2.41 23.89
C LYS A 28 -9.40 -1.26 23.04
N GLY A 29 -8.52 -0.57 22.31
CA GLY A 29 -8.88 0.57 21.48
C GLY A 29 -8.31 0.41 20.07
N VAL A 30 -9.06 0.89 19.07
CA VAL A 30 -8.59 0.94 17.68
C VAL A 30 -8.07 2.34 17.41
N VAL A 31 -6.80 2.45 17.01
CA VAL A 31 -6.19 3.71 16.57
C VAL A 31 -6.08 3.71 15.07
N VAL A 32 -6.71 4.69 14.41
CA VAL A 32 -6.69 4.83 12.94
C VAL A 32 -5.85 6.05 12.58
N THR A 33 -4.87 5.85 11.69
CA THR A 33 -4.07 6.95 11.12
C THR A 33 -4.55 7.25 9.71
N LEU A 34 -5.23 8.38 9.54
CA LEU A 34 -5.66 8.91 8.25
C LEU A 34 -4.86 10.17 7.92
N GLY A 35 -4.61 10.41 6.64
CA GLY A 35 -3.99 11.68 6.23
C GLY A 35 -5.07 12.59 5.67
N PRO A 36 -5.07 13.86 6.07
CA PRO A 36 -6.14 14.81 5.73
C PRO A 36 -6.07 15.33 4.29
N GLN A 37 -5.01 15.02 3.54
CA GLN A 37 -4.76 15.54 2.19
C GLN A 37 -4.26 14.45 1.23
N TRP A 38 -4.22 14.80 -0.06
CA TRP A 38 -3.65 13.99 -1.14
C TRP A 38 -2.13 14.11 -1.11
N GLY A 39 -1.42 13.14 -0.50
CA GLY A 39 0.05 13.11 -0.49
C GLY A 39 0.72 12.65 0.81
N HIS A 40 2.05 12.71 0.83
CA HIS A 40 2.95 12.19 1.88
C HIS A 40 3.06 13.08 3.13
N GLN A 41 1.93 13.57 3.66
CA GLN A 41 1.96 14.35 4.91
C GLN A 41 2.20 13.46 6.14
N GLY A 42 3.47 13.14 6.42
CA GLY A 42 3.94 12.65 7.73
C GLY A 42 3.33 11.33 8.26
N ARG A 43 2.34 10.73 7.57
CA ARG A 43 1.63 9.50 7.94
C ARG A 43 2.59 8.36 8.20
N GLY A 44 3.64 8.25 7.38
CA GLY A 44 4.69 7.25 7.55
C GLY A 44 5.41 7.37 8.90
N LYS A 45 5.73 8.59 9.35
CA LYS A 45 6.39 8.82 10.64
C LYS A 45 5.48 8.49 11.82
N VAL A 46 4.22 8.91 11.76
CA VAL A 46 3.23 8.64 12.82
C VAL A 46 2.90 7.14 12.89
N ALA A 47 2.67 6.50 11.75
CA ALA A 47 2.41 5.06 11.68
C ALA A 47 3.63 4.22 12.12
N ALA A 48 4.86 4.66 11.82
CA ALA A 48 6.08 4.02 12.30
C ALA A 48 6.23 4.14 13.83
N LEU A 49 6.01 5.35 14.38
CA LEU A 49 6.04 5.58 15.82
C LEU A 49 5.01 4.72 16.59
N MET A 50 3.85 4.49 15.97
CA MET A 50 2.75 3.71 16.54
C MET A 50 2.74 2.23 16.10
N SER A 51 3.72 1.80 15.28
CA SER A 51 3.81 0.46 14.68
C SER A 51 2.50 -0.02 14.00
N LEU A 52 1.78 0.86 13.31
CA LEU A 52 0.48 0.56 12.69
C LEU A 52 0.61 0.13 11.22
N PRO A 53 0.01 -0.99 10.76
CA PRO A 53 0.10 -1.46 9.37
C PRO A 53 -0.41 -0.41 8.37
N ARG A 54 0.18 -0.39 7.16
CA ARG A 54 -0.04 0.64 6.14
C ARG A 54 -0.70 0.04 4.89
N GLY A 55 -1.43 0.87 4.15
CA GLY A 55 -2.13 0.46 2.92
C GLY A 55 -1.19 0.28 1.73
N THR A 56 -1.63 -0.53 0.77
CA THR A 56 -0.86 -1.11 -0.36
C THR A 56 -0.31 -0.09 -1.37
N ASN A 57 -0.80 1.16 -1.33
CA ASN A 57 -0.48 2.20 -2.32
C ASN A 57 0.26 3.41 -1.73
N THR A 58 1.14 3.22 -0.73
CA THR A 58 1.89 4.35 -0.16
C THR A 58 3.38 4.08 -0.05
N ASP A 59 4.14 4.71 -0.93
CA ASP A 59 5.61 4.69 -0.90
C ASP A 59 6.16 5.51 0.27
N HIS A 60 6.81 4.87 1.24
CA HIS A 60 7.47 5.62 2.30
C HIS A 60 8.78 4.98 2.74
N ARG A 61 9.78 5.84 2.87
CA ARG A 61 11.05 5.52 3.47
C ARG A 61 11.01 5.80 4.97
N VAL A 62 11.39 4.81 5.77
CA VAL A 62 11.66 4.98 7.20
C VAL A 62 13.15 4.84 7.42
N VAL A 63 13.76 5.79 8.12
CA VAL A 63 15.17 5.73 8.51
C VAL A 63 15.22 5.45 10.00
N LEU A 64 15.79 4.30 10.38
CA LEU A 64 16.00 3.91 11.77
C LEU A 64 17.49 3.58 11.94
N ASP A 65 18.17 4.23 12.88
CA ASP A 65 19.57 3.95 13.21
C ASP A 65 20.52 3.90 11.99
N SER A 66 20.34 4.85 11.06
CA SER A 66 21.11 4.97 9.80
C SER A 66 20.83 3.88 8.75
N ILE A 67 19.87 2.99 8.98
CA ILE A 67 19.37 2.01 8.02
C ILE A 67 18.10 2.55 7.36
N ASN A 68 18.09 2.52 6.03
CA ASN A 68 16.97 2.99 5.22
C ASN A 68 16.05 1.82 4.86
N TYR A 69 14.86 1.78 5.44
CA TYR A 69 13.80 0.86 5.08
C TYR A 69 12.90 1.50 4.04
N ASN A 70 12.79 0.89 2.85
CA ASN A 70 11.85 1.35 1.83
C ASN A 70 10.71 0.35 1.74
N CYS A 71 9.52 0.79 2.12
CA CYS A 71 8.45 -0.14 2.42
C CYS A 71 7.10 0.40 1.93
N HIS A 72 6.38 -0.41 1.16
CA HIS A 72 5.11 -0.07 0.55
C HIS A 72 3.94 -0.79 1.22
N LEU A 73 4.12 -2.04 1.62
CA LEU A 73 3.06 -2.90 2.16
C LEU A 73 3.24 -3.18 3.65
N LEU A 74 4.46 -3.35 4.14
CA LEU A 74 4.71 -3.91 5.48
C LEU A 74 5.50 -2.99 6.43
N ALA A 75 5.88 -1.79 5.96
CA ALA A 75 6.80 -0.83 6.58
C ALA A 75 6.86 -0.71 8.10
N SER A 76 5.71 -0.57 8.74
CA SER A 76 5.61 -0.12 10.13
C SER A 76 5.75 -1.26 11.13
N VAL A 77 5.58 -2.51 10.69
CA VAL A 77 5.68 -3.69 11.55
C VAL A 77 7.08 -4.32 11.48
N VAL A 78 7.91 -3.95 10.49
CA VAL A 78 9.35 -4.32 10.43
C VAL A 78 10.07 -3.89 11.72
N ILE A 79 9.67 -2.75 12.30
CA ILE A 79 10.41 -2.07 13.36
C ILE A 79 10.15 -2.71 14.73
N ASN A 80 9.04 -3.45 14.90
CA ASN A 80 8.66 -4.01 16.19
C ASN A 80 8.35 -5.52 16.09
N PRO A 81 9.21 -6.40 16.63
CA PRO A 81 9.04 -7.85 16.52
C PRO A 81 7.83 -8.42 17.28
N ASN A 82 7.25 -7.62 18.20
CA ASN A 82 6.09 -8.02 19.01
C ASN A 82 4.75 -7.68 18.34
N VAL A 83 4.77 -7.05 17.16
CA VAL A 83 3.56 -6.66 16.44
C VAL A 83 3.27 -7.67 15.32
N THR A 84 2.01 -8.05 15.18
CA THR A 84 1.53 -8.89 14.07
C THR A 84 1.06 -7.98 12.94
N ALA A 85 1.62 -8.16 11.74
CA ALA A 85 1.15 -7.45 10.56
C ALA A 85 -0.10 -8.16 10.01
N VAL A 86 -1.20 -7.41 9.86
CA VAL A 86 -2.44 -7.91 9.27
C VAL A 86 -2.70 -7.16 7.97
N VAL A 87 -2.75 -7.88 6.86
CA VAL A 87 -3.19 -7.38 5.55
C VAL A 87 -4.68 -7.70 5.42
N GLY A 88 -5.50 -6.66 5.25
CA GLY A 88 -6.95 -6.78 5.10
C GLY A 88 -7.39 -7.20 3.68
N ASN A 89 -8.66 -6.95 3.35
CA ASN A 89 -9.29 -7.34 2.07
C ASN A 89 -8.92 -6.42 0.88
N ASP A 90 -7.73 -5.82 0.94
CA ASP A 90 -7.21 -4.90 -0.07
C ASP A 90 -6.64 -5.71 -1.27
N ALA A 91 -6.27 -5.01 -2.33
CA ALA A 91 -5.51 -5.57 -3.44
C ALA A 91 -4.02 -5.64 -3.05
N ILE A 92 -3.44 -6.84 -3.07
CA ILE A 92 -2.06 -7.10 -2.68
C ILE A 92 -1.26 -7.75 -3.82
N HIS A 93 -0.07 -7.22 -4.07
CA HIS A 93 0.94 -7.88 -4.90
C HIS A 93 1.80 -8.79 -4.03
N LEU A 94 1.59 -10.10 -4.18
CA LEU A 94 2.23 -11.14 -3.36
C LEU A 94 3.77 -11.14 -3.51
N PRO A 95 4.34 -11.24 -4.73
CA PRO A 95 5.80 -11.27 -4.91
C PRO A 95 6.48 -10.02 -4.34
N GLY A 96 5.94 -8.83 -4.64
CA GLY A 96 6.48 -7.57 -4.14
C GLY A 96 6.43 -7.44 -2.62
N MET A 97 5.40 -8.00 -1.98
CA MET A 97 5.32 -8.06 -0.52
C MET A 97 6.46 -8.91 0.06
N PHE A 98 6.75 -10.07 -0.53
CA PHE A 98 7.81 -10.96 -0.06
C PHE A 98 9.21 -10.40 -0.33
N GLU A 99 9.44 -9.83 -1.50
CA GLU A 99 10.70 -9.13 -1.80
C GLU A 99 10.95 -7.97 -0.83
N GLU A 100 9.92 -7.20 -0.48
CA GLU A 100 10.02 -6.14 0.53
C GLU A 100 10.38 -6.71 1.91
N ALA A 101 9.81 -7.85 2.29
CA ALA A 101 10.10 -8.50 3.56
C ALA A 101 11.55 -9.01 3.64
N GLU A 102 12.07 -9.58 2.55
CA GLU A 102 13.45 -10.06 2.45
C GLU A 102 14.46 -8.90 2.49
N LYS A 103 14.22 -7.84 1.69
CA LYS A 103 15.09 -6.66 1.64
C LYS A 103 15.22 -5.94 2.99
N ASN A 104 14.15 -5.93 3.77
CA ASN A 104 14.09 -5.22 5.04
C ASN A 104 14.49 -6.06 6.26
N VAL A 105 15.02 -7.29 6.05
CA VAL A 105 15.45 -8.22 7.12
C VAL A 105 14.40 -8.29 8.24
N TRP A 106 13.17 -8.62 7.85
CA TRP A 106 12.01 -8.55 8.74
C TRP A 106 12.18 -9.37 10.04
N PRO A 107 12.15 -8.74 11.23
CA PRO A 107 12.27 -9.44 12.51
C PRO A 107 10.90 -9.88 13.08
N GLY A 108 9.78 -9.49 12.47
CA GLY A 108 8.44 -9.74 12.98
C GLY A 108 8.00 -11.20 12.83
N LYS A 109 7.50 -11.78 13.93
CA LYS A 109 7.25 -13.22 14.03
C LYS A 109 6.04 -13.73 13.24
N LYS A 110 5.07 -12.87 12.87
CA LYS A 110 3.80 -13.29 12.24
C LYS A 110 3.24 -12.27 11.24
N ARG A 111 2.86 -12.76 10.06
CA ARG A 111 2.10 -12.05 9.02
C ARG A 111 0.76 -12.77 8.85
N LEU A 112 -0.33 -12.03 8.88
CA LEU A 112 -1.67 -12.54 8.59
C LEU A 112 -2.17 -11.83 7.34
N ILE A 113 -2.49 -12.60 6.30
CA ILE A 113 -3.10 -12.06 5.09
C ILE A 113 -4.54 -12.56 5.05
N SER A 114 -5.48 -11.66 4.82
CA SER A 114 -6.88 -12.04 4.64
C SER A 114 -7.04 -12.98 3.45
N ASP A 115 -7.82 -14.04 3.64
CA ASP A 115 -8.26 -14.96 2.58
C ASP A 115 -9.08 -14.25 1.48
N ARG A 116 -9.69 -13.10 1.81
CA ARG A 116 -10.45 -12.26 0.87
C ARG A 116 -9.63 -11.13 0.23
N ALA A 117 -8.34 -11.03 0.54
CA ALA A 117 -7.45 -10.09 -0.15
C ALA A 117 -7.43 -10.41 -1.65
N HIS A 118 -7.57 -9.39 -2.48
CA HIS A 118 -7.50 -9.54 -3.93
C HIS A 118 -6.05 -9.59 -4.36
N ILE A 119 -5.74 -10.41 -5.35
CA ILE A 119 -4.37 -10.58 -5.82
C ILE A 119 -4.12 -9.62 -6.98
N VAL A 120 -3.06 -8.86 -6.85
CA VAL A 120 -2.48 -8.09 -7.93
C VAL A 120 -1.47 -8.99 -8.62
N PHE A 121 -1.75 -9.31 -9.88
CA PHE A 121 -0.87 -10.05 -10.77
C PHE A 121 0.17 -9.12 -11.42
N ASP A 122 1.28 -9.68 -11.90
CA ASP A 122 2.33 -8.98 -12.64
C ASP A 122 1.76 -8.36 -13.92
N PHE A 123 0.86 -9.07 -14.62
CA PHE A 123 0.19 -8.50 -15.79
C PHE A 123 -0.67 -7.28 -15.46
N HIS A 124 -1.22 -7.15 -14.25
CA HIS A 124 -1.91 -5.92 -13.85
C HIS A 124 -0.95 -4.73 -13.82
N GLN A 125 0.31 -4.91 -13.44
CA GLN A 125 1.32 -3.85 -13.45
C GLN A 125 1.65 -3.42 -14.87
N THR A 126 1.84 -4.39 -15.77
CA THR A 126 2.08 -4.13 -17.19
C THR A 126 0.90 -3.38 -17.83
N VAL A 127 -0.34 -3.80 -17.52
CA VAL A 127 -1.56 -3.13 -18.00
C VAL A 127 -1.67 -1.70 -17.46
N ASP A 128 -1.35 -1.46 -16.19
CA ASP A 128 -1.31 -0.11 -15.60
C ASP A 128 -0.35 0.80 -16.38
N GLY A 129 0.83 0.28 -16.72
CA GLY A 129 1.82 0.98 -17.55
C GLY A 129 1.31 1.27 -18.97
N ILE A 130 0.69 0.29 -19.62
CA ILE A 130 0.10 0.46 -20.96
C ILE A 130 -1.02 1.52 -20.92
N GLN A 131 -1.92 1.46 -19.95
CA GLN A 131 -3.01 2.43 -19.80
C GLN A 131 -2.48 3.86 -19.58
N GLU A 132 -1.37 4.00 -18.87
CA GLU A 132 -0.73 5.29 -18.64
C GLU A 132 -0.04 5.82 -19.91
N GLN A 133 0.54 4.94 -20.73
CA GLN A 133 1.15 5.31 -22.02
C GLN A 133 0.14 5.63 -23.11
N GLN A 134 -1.00 4.92 -23.15
CA GLN A 134 -2.06 5.12 -24.14
C GLN A 134 -2.84 6.42 -23.93
N ARG A 135 -2.72 7.05 -22.75
CA ARG A 135 -3.34 8.34 -22.50
C ARG A 135 -2.62 9.44 -23.27
N GLN A 136 -3.42 10.38 -23.75
CA GLN A 136 -2.91 11.59 -24.40
C GLN A 136 -1.94 12.31 -23.46
N ALA A 137 -0.82 12.80 -24.02
CA ALA A 137 0.17 13.58 -23.29
C ALA A 137 -0.52 14.68 -22.45
N GLY A 138 -0.33 14.64 -21.12
CA GLY A 138 -0.93 15.57 -20.17
C GLY A 138 -2.26 15.11 -19.52
N LYS A 139 -2.82 13.94 -19.87
CA LYS A 139 -4.00 13.32 -19.22
C LYS A 139 -3.66 12.06 -18.41
N ASN A 140 -2.39 11.91 -18.11
CA ASN A 140 -1.83 10.83 -17.31
C ASN A 140 -2.30 10.98 -15.87
N PHE A 141 -2.69 9.89 -15.21
CA PHE A 141 -3.09 9.95 -13.80
C PHE A 141 -1.89 10.05 -12.86
N GLY A 142 -0.68 9.83 -13.37
CA GLY A 142 0.52 9.64 -12.56
C GLY A 142 0.38 8.40 -11.70
N THR A 143 -0.09 7.29 -12.28
CA THR A 143 -0.23 6.04 -11.51
C THR A 143 1.14 5.58 -11.03
N THR A 144 1.16 4.81 -9.94
CA THR A 144 2.40 4.23 -9.43
C THR A 144 2.91 3.07 -10.31
N ILE A 145 2.17 2.69 -11.37
CA ILE A 145 2.47 1.55 -12.25
C ILE A 145 2.67 0.27 -11.42
N LYS A 146 1.76 0.05 -10.47
CA LYS A 146 1.79 -1.10 -9.55
C LYS A 146 0.62 -2.06 -9.77
N GLY A 147 -0.22 -1.80 -10.77
CA GLY A 147 -1.34 -2.68 -11.09
C GLY A 147 -2.53 -2.55 -10.13
N ILE A 148 -2.50 -1.57 -9.21
CA ILE A 148 -3.59 -1.36 -8.24
C ILE A 148 -4.88 -0.98 -8.96
N GLY A 149 -4.82 -0.07 -9.93
CA GLY A 149 -5.97 0.33 -10.74
C GLY A 149 -6.62 -0.86 -11.44
N PRO A 150 -5.89 -1.59 -12.31
CA PRO A 150 -6.41 -2.78 -12.98
C PRO A 150 -6.91 -3.87 -12.02
N ALA A 151 -6.23 -4.12 -10.90
CA ALA A 151 -6.70 -5.09 -9.91
C ALA A 151 -8.02 -4.67 -9.25
N TYR A 152 -8.18 -3.39 -8.93
CA TYR A 152 -9.44 -2.85 -8.42
C TYR A 152 -10.56 -2.85 -9.46
N SER A 153 -10.22 -2.67 -10.74
CA SER A 153 -11.18 -2.82 -11.84
C SER A 153 -11.68 -4.26 -11.93
N SER A 154 -10.79 -5.26 -11.86
CA SER A 154 -11.17 -6.68 -11.82
C SER A 154 -12.01 -7.02 -10.58
N LYS A 155 -11.67 -6.45 -9.42
CA LYS A 155 -12.49 -6.56 -8.20
C LYS A 155 -13.90 -6.00 -8.39
N ALA A 156 -14.02 -4.81 -8.99
CA ALA A 156 -15.31 -4.18 -9.27
C ALA A 156 -16.13 -4.95 -10.31
N ALA A 157 -15.46 -5.51 -11.33
CA ALA A 157 -16.05 -6.38 -12.34
C ALA A 157 -16.37 -7.80 -11.84
N GLN A 158 -16.02 -8.13 -10.59
CA GLN A 158 -16.17 -9.45 -9.99
C GLN A 158 -15.43 -10.57 -10.75
N SER A 159 -14.43 -10.21 -11.56
CA SER A 159 -13.54 -11.12 -12.28
C SER A 159 -12.17 -11.30 -11.61
N GLY A 160 -11.88 -10.48 -10.59
CA GLY A 160 -10.65 -10.55 -9.81
C GLY A 160 -10.60 -11.78 -8.91
N HIS A 161 -9.38 -12.27 -8.66
CA HIS A 161 -9.13 -13.43 -7.81
C HIS A 161 -8.68 -13.03 -6.42
N ARG A 162 -9.25 -13.69 -5.41
CA ARG A 162 -8.83 -13.56 -4.00
C ARG A 162 -7.87 -14.67 -3.62
N MET A 163 -7.22 -14.51 -2.47
CA MET A 163 -6.35 -15.55 -1.88
C MET A 163 -7.07 -16.89 -1.74
N CYS A 164 -8.31 -16.92 -1.26
CA CYS A 164 -9.09 -18.15 -1.11
C CYS A 164 -9.41 -18.84 -2.46
N ASP A 165 -9.57 -18.04 -3.52
CA ASP A 165 -9.91 -18.54 -4.85
C ASP A 165 -8.69 -19.28 -5.43
N LEU A 166 -7.49 -18.72 -5.31
CA LEU A 166 -6.26 -19.37 -5.79
C LEU A 166 -5.87 -20.64 -5.03
N ILE A 167 -6.20 -20.75 -3.73
CA ILE A 167 -5.95 -21.99 -2.98
C ILE A 167 -6.79 -23.15 -3.55
N SER A 168 -7.97 -22.84 -4.08
CA SER A 168 -8.95 -23.83 -4.51
C SER A 168 -8.86 -24.14 -6.00
N ASP A 169 -8.67 -23.12 -6.83
CA ASP A 169 -8.67 -23.23 -8.29
C ASP A 169 -7.77 -22.16 -8.95
N PHE A 170 -6.71 -22.61 -9.61
CA PHE A 170 -5.80 -21.75 -10.36
C PHE A 170 -6.26 -21.48 -11.80
N ASP A 171 -7.23 -22.23 -12.33
CA ASP A 171 -7.69 -22.06 -13.73
C ASP A 171 -8.44 -20.72 -13.92
N GLY A 172 -9.07 -20.19 -12.87
CA GLY A 172 -9.66 -18.85 -12.90
C GLY A 172 -8.65 -17.76 -13.30
N CYS A 173 -7.39 -17.89 -12.88
CA CYS A 173 -6.33 -16.94 -13.25
C CYS A 173 -6.06 -16.96 -14.76
N ARG A 174 -6.13 -18.13 -15.40
CA ARG A 174 -5.93 -18.26 -16.85
C ARG A 174 -7.03 -17.55 -17.62
N VAL A 175 -8.28 -17.66 -17.16
CA VAL A 175 -9.42 -16.95 -17.75
C VAL A 175 -9.21 -15.44 -17.67
N LEU A 176 -8.83 -14.93 -16.50
CA LEU A 176 -8.57 -13.49 -16.30
C LEU A 176 -7.41 -13.00 -17.18
N ALA A 177 -6.31 -13.74 -17.24
CA ALA A 177 -5.16 -13.39 -18.09
C ALA A 177 -5.53 -13.35 -19.58
N ASN A 178 -6.33 -14.32 -20.05
CA ASN A 178 -6.80 -14.35 -21.44
C ASN A 178 -7.74 -13.17 -21.76
N GLN A 179 -8.60 -12.76 -20.81
CA GLN A 179 -9.41 -11.56 -20.96
C GLN A 179 -8.52 -10.32 -21.14
N TYR A 180 -7.49 -10.14 -20.31
CA TYR A 180 -6.56 -9.02 -20.46
C TYR A 180 -5.78 -9.06 -21.77
N LYS A 181 -5.35 -10.24 -22.25
CA LYS A 181 -4.73 -10.39 -23.58
C LYS A 181 -5.65 -9.95 -24.72
N SER A 182 -6.95 -10.23 -24.61
CA SER A 182 -7.93 -9.81 -25.62
C SER A 182 -8.12 -8.29 -25.68
N ILE A 183 -8.02 -7.63 -24.52
CA ILE A 183 -8.16 -6.17 -24.41
C ILE A 183 -6.86 -5.46 -24.81
N TYR A 184 -5.71 -6.05 -24.48
CA TYR A 184 -4.38 -5.51 -24.74
C TYR A 184 -3.56 -6.49 -25.59
N PRO A 185 -3.63 -6.41 -26.93
CA PRO A 185 -2.94 -7.36 -27.82
C PRO A 185 -1.41 -7.35 -27.70
N THR A 186 -0.83 -6.24 -27.22
CA THR A 186 0.60 -6.08 -26.98
C THR A 186 1.06 -6.65 -25.63
N LEU A 187 0.13 -7.19 -24.84
CA LEU A 187 0.42 -7.71 -23.51
C LEU A 187 0.96 -9.14 -23.60
N GLU A 188 2.25 -9.28 -23.33
CA GLU A 188 2.87 -10.60 -23.14
C GLU A 188 2.67 -11.04 -21.69
N ILE A 189 2.01 -12.20 -21.50
CA ILE A 189 1.82 -12.82 -20.18
C ILE A 189 2.30 -14.25 -20.25
N ASP A 190 3.29 -14.57 -19.44
CA ASP A 190 3.68 -15.93 -19.09
C ASP A 190 2.89 -16.39 -17.86
N ILE A 191 1.72 -16.98 -18.15
CA ILE A 191 0.76 -17.38 -17.11
C ILE A 191 1.32 -18.49 -16.23
N GLU A 192 2.07 -19.44 -16.82
CA GLU A 192 2.58 -20.59 -16.08
C GLU A 192 3.68 -20.18 -15.09
N SER A 193 4.59 -19.30 -15.51
CA SER A 193 5.62 -18.75 -14.62
C SER A 193 4.99 -17.97 -13.46
N GLU A 194 3.97 -17.16 -13.75
CA GLU A 194 3.28 -16.38 -12.72
C GLU A 194 2.54 -17.26 -11.71
N LEU A 195 1.80 -18.27 -12.19
CA LEU A 195 1.15 -19.25 -11.35
C LEU A 195 2.14 -20.04 -10.50
N HIS A 196 3.28 -20.42 -11.08
CA HIS A 196 4.35 -21.10 -10.35
C HIS A 196 4.89 -20.24 -9.21
N LYS A 197 5.18 -18.96 -9.46
CA LYS A 197 5.62 -18.02 -8.40
C LYS A 197 4.59 -17.91 -7.28
N LEU A 198 3.31 -17.75 -7.62
CA LEU A 198 2.25 -17.63 -6.62
C LEU A 198 2.12 -18.90 -5.77
N LYS A 199 2.22 -20.08 -6.37
CA LYS A 199 2.24 -21.36 -5.65
C LYS A 199 3.41 -21.44 -4.66
N CYS A 200 4.61 -20.99 -5.06
CA CYS A 200 5.76 -20.95 -4.16
C CYS A 200 5.56 -20.05 -2.94
N TYR A 201 4.77 -18.97 -3.07
CA TYR A 201 4.48 -18.06 -1.95
C TYR A 201 3.31 -18.51 -1.06
N MET A 202 2.49 -19.45 -1.55
CA MET A 202 1.28 -19.92 -0.86
C MET A 202 1.44 -21.32 -0.25
N GLY A 203 2.44 -22.10 -0.66
CA GLY A 203 2.81 -23.40 -0.08
C GLY A 203 3.71 -23.27 1.14
#